data_AF-A0A914L6Q3-F1
#
_entry.id   AF-A0A914L6Q3-F1
#
_cell.length_a   1.000
_cell.length_b   1.000
_cell.length_c   1.000
_cell.angle_alpha   90.00
_cell.angle_beta   90.00
_cell.angle_gamma   90.00
#
_symmetry.space_group_name_H-M   'P 1'
#
loop_
_entity.id
_entity.type
_entity.pdbx_description
1 polymer ?
#
loop_
_entity_poly.entity_id
_entity_poly.type
_entity_poly.pdbx_seq_one_letter_code
_entity_poly.pdbx_strand_id
1 'polypeptide(L)'
;MSNSLYAYKTYFSHELSYSLGAKNSHLNAAGYYYDPDTNLEGGTAFSTSKSLFSLSKTAQFISKLDADTFNQPLYLINHCEIDVEILPNEAKFVLIAPPSNGVAQTSTYHFKVVSCKLYMKKVDLMDGLSLRYCKKVRN
;
A
#
# COMPACT_ATOMS: atom_id res chain seq x y z
N MET A 1 -7.63 -11.99 11.92
CA MET A 1 -6.48 -12.72 11.36
C MET A 1 -5.45 -11.68 10.91
N SER A 2 -4.39 -11.43 11.67
CA SER A 2 -3.32 -10.53 11.22
C SER A 2 -2.45 -11.29 10.22
N ASN A 3 -2.32 -10.76 9.01
CA ASN A 3 -1.45 -11.33 7.98
C ASN A 3 -0.15 -10.52 7.95
N SER A 4 0.90 -11.03 8.59
CA SER A 4 2.25 -10.43 8.56
C SER A 4 2.91 -10.47 7.19
N LEU A 5 2.31 -11.18 6.22
CA LEU A 5 2.82 -11.32 4.85
C LEU A 5 2.15 -10.35 3.87
N TYR A 6 1.28 -9.45 4.35
CA TYR A 6 0.58 -8.49 3.50
C TYR A 6 1.54 -7.69 2.61
N ALA A 7 2.65 -7.20 3.16
CA ALA A 7 3.61 -6.41 2.37
C ALA A 7 4.30 -7.21 1.26
N TYR A 8 4.60 -8.49 1.49
CA TYR A 8 5.14 -9.37 0.44
C TYR A 8 4.11 -9.61 -0.66
N LYS A 9 2.86 -9.90 -0.28
CA LYS A 9 1.75 -10.06 -1.23
C LYS A 9 1.64 -8.81 -2.12
N THR A 10 1.56 -7.63 -1.50
CA THR A 10 1.42 -6.37 -2.26
C THR A 10 2.61 -6.10 -3.16
N TYR A 11 3.82 -6.37 -2.69
CA TYR A 11 5.03 -6.17 -3.47
C TYR A 11 5.06 -7.06 -4.72
N PHE A 12 4.81 -8.37 -4.55
CA PHE A 12 4.74 -9.29 -5.69
C PHE A 12 3.57 -8.98 -6.64
N SER A 13 2.42 -8.57 -6.10
CA SER A 13 1.30 -8.11 -6.92
C SER A 13 1.68 -6.92 -7.80
N HIS A 14 2.37 -5.91 -7.24
CA HIS A 14 2.85 -4.76 -8.01
C HIS A 14 3.91 -5.15 -9.05
N GLU A 15 4.82 -6.06 -8.70
CA GLU A 15 5.88 -6.51 -9.61
C GLU A 15 5.35 -7.35 -10.77
N LEU A 16 4.41 -8.26 -10.52
CA LEU A 16 3.98 -9.26 -11.50
C LEU A 16 2.70 -8.88 -12.26
N SER A 17 1.82 -8.07 -11.66
CA SER A 17 0.47 -7.82 -12.21
C SER A 17 0.38 -6.55 -13.06
N TYR A 18 1.34 -5.62 -12.91
CA TYR A 18 1.28 -4.32 -13.56
C TYR A 18 2.27 -4.19 -14.72
N SER A 19 1.83 -3.52 -15.78
CA SER A 19 2.68 -3.19 -16.91
C SER A 19 3.75 -2.15 -16.51
N LEU A 20 4.86 -2.11 -17.26
CA LEU A 20 5.93 -1.14 -17.04
C LEU A 20 5.42 0.31 -17.05
N GLY A 21 4.45 0.63 -17.91
CA GLY A 21 3.84 1.97 -17.96
C GLY A 21 3.08 2.33 -16.68
N ALA A 22 2.38 1.37 -16.07
CA ALA A 22 1.69 1.56 -14.80
C ALA A 22 2.68 1.74 -13.63
N LYS A 23 3.74 0.91 -13.62
CA LYS A 23 4.83 0.97 -12.65
C LYS A 23 5.53 2.33 -12.65
N ASN A 24 5.74 2.93 -13.83
CA ASN A 24 6.37 4.25 -13.97
C ASN A 24 5.39 5.43 -13.82
N SER A 25 4.11 5.17 -13.54
CA SER A 25 3.06 6.19 -13.48
C SER A 25 2.36 6.19 -12.12
N HIS A 26 1.15 5.66 -12.02
CA HIS A 26 0.31 5.77 -10.82
C HIS A 26 0.83 4.95 -9.64
N LEU A 27 1.61 3.88 -9.86
CA LEU A 27 2.20 3.10 -8.77
C LEU A 27 3.23 3.92 -7.95
N ASN A 28 3.84 4.94 -8.54
CA ASN A 28 4.70 5.87 -7.81
C ASN A 28 3.92 6.63 -6.71
N ALA A 29 2.62 6.88 -6.89
CA ALA A 29 1.79 7.51 -5.85
C ALA A 29 1.56 6.59 -4.63
N ALA A 30 1.65 5.28 -4.84
CA ALA A 30 1.64 4.27 -3.78
C ALA A 30 3.04 4.02 -3.19
N GLY A 31 4.07 4.73 -3.66
CA GLY A 31 5.46 4.61 -3.19
C GLY A 31 6.23 3.44 -3.80
N TYR A 32 5.69 2.79 -4.83
CA TYR A 32 6.40 1.77 -5.59
C TYR A 32 7.17 2.43 -6.73
N TYR A 33 8.49 2.20 -6.78
CA TYR A 33 9.37 2.67 -7.84
C TYR A 33 9.98 1.45 -8.52
N TYR A 34 9.78 1.33 -9.83
CA TYR A 34 10.35 0.23 -10.58
C TYR A 34 11.87 0.35 -10.69
N ASP A 35 12.54 -0.78 -10.52
CA ASP A 35 13.97 -0.90 -10.71
C ASP A 35 14.27 -2.10 -11.63
N PRO A 36 14.94 -1.90 -12.76
CA PRO A 36 15.43 -3.02 -13.57
C PRO A 36 16.72 -3.63 -12.98
N ASP A 37 17.40 -2.94 -12.05
CA ASP A 37 18.62 -3.45 -11.42
C ASP A 37 18.28 -4.48 -10.34
N THR A 38 19.07 -5.56 -10.31
CA THR A 38 19.00 -6.57 -9.24
C THR A 38 19.64 -6.08 -7.93
N ASN A 39 20.44 -5.01 -7.98
CA ASN A 39 21.04 -4.41 -6.82
C ASN A 39 20.09 -3.42 -6.13
N LEU A 40 19.54 -3.85 -5.00
CA LEU A 40 18.62 -3.09 -4.15
C LEU A 40 19.20 -1.77 -3.60
N GLU A 41 20.53 -1.61 -3.58
CA GLU A 41 21.21 -0.44 -3.00
C GLU A 41 21.77 0.53 -4.05
N GLY A 42 21.93 0.05 -5.30
CA GLY A 42 22.46 0.83 -6.41
C GLY A 42 21.41 1.38 -7.35
N GLY A 43 20.20 0.83 -7.29
CA GLY A 43 19.16 1.09 -8.27
C GLY A 43 18.43 2.44 -8.12
N THR A 44 17.70 2.81 -9.18
CA THR A 44 16.94 4.07 -9.25
C THR A 44 15.79 4.13 -8.23
N ALA A 45 15.21 2.99 -7.87
CA ALA A 45 14.14 2.93 -6.88
C ALA A 45 14.65 3.27 -5.48
N PHE A 46 15.85 2.81 -5.14
CA PHE A 46 16.50 3.10 -3.86
C PHE A 46 16.82 4.59 -3.71
N SER A 47 17.49 5.18 -4.71
CA SER A 47 17.84 6.61 -4.68
C SER A 47 16.60 7.51 -4.60
N THR A 48 15.55 7.17 -5.34
CA THR A 48 14.27 7.90 -5.32
C THR A 48 13.61 7.79 -3.95
N SER A 49 13.48 6.58 -3.40
CA SER A 49 12.88 6.35 -2.08
C SER A 49 13.68 7.05 -0.98
N LYS A 50 15.01 6.99 -1.03
CA LYS A 50 15.90 7.71 -0.10
C LYS A 50 15.68 9.22 -0.17
N SER A 51 15.49 9.78 -1.36
CA SER A 51 15.28 11.22 -1.53
C SER A 51 14.00 11.73 -0.85
N LEU A 52 12.93 10.92 -0.85
CA LEU A 52 11.64 11.26 -0.22
C LEU A 52 11.75 11.47 1.29
N PHE A 53 12.61 10.68 1.94
CA PHE A 53 12.82 10.71 3.39
C PHE A 53 14.12 11.41 3.81
N SER A 54 14.90 11.89 2.84
CA SER A 54 16.15 12.61 3.12
C SER A 54 15.90 13.80 4.03
N LEU A 55 16.85 14.07 4.95
CA LEU A 55 16.77 15.17 5.91
C LEU A 55 15.53 15.11 6.82
N SER A 56 15.05 13.91 7.13
CA SER A 56 13.88 13.69 8.01
C SER A 56 12.58 14.30 7.45
N LYS A 57 12.45 14.35 6.12
CA LYS A 57 11.21 14.75 5.46
C LYS A 57 10.12 13.68 5.63
N THR A 58 8.88 14.14 5.68
CA THR A 58 7.70 13.28 5.64
C THR A 58 7.25 13.13 4.20
N ALA A 59 6.97 11.90 3.77
CA ALA A 59 6.36 11.61 2.48
C ALA A 59 4.90 11.17 2.67
N GLN A 60 4.06 11.45 1.67
CA GLN A 60 2.66 11.04 1.65
C GLN A 60 2.43 10.06 0.50
N PHE A 61 1.73 8.97 0.80
CA PHE A 61 1.38 7.94 -0.17
C PHE A 61 -0.11 7.71 -0.17
N ILE A 62 -0.63 7.32 -1.33
CA ILE A 62 -2.02 6.88 -1.49
C ILE A 62 -2.04 5.57 -2.25
N SER A 63 -2.70 4.57 -1.66
CA SER A 63 -2.86 3.26 -2.26
C SER A 63 -4.25 2.71 -1.96
N LYS A 64 -4.72 1.83 -2.83
CA LYS A 64 -5.86 0.96 -2.51
C LYS A 64 -5.41 -0.09 -1.49
N LEU A 65 -6.32 -0.49 -0.60
CA LEU A 65 -6.11 -1.65 0.27
C LEU A 65 -6.25 -2.94 -0.55
N ASP A 66 -5.21 -3.77 -0.53
CA ASP A 66 -5.12 -5.06 -1.25
C ASP A 66 -5.70 -6.21 -0.42
N ALA A 67 -6.98 -6.08 -0.07
CA ALA A 67 -7.75 -7.17 0.52
C ALA A 67 -8.87 -7.58 -0.44
N ASP A 68 -9.20 -8.87 -0.44
CA ASP A 68 -10.17 -9.45 -1.38
C ASP A 68 -11.55 -8.78 -1.23
N THR A 69 -11.93 -8.42 0.01
CA THR A 69 -13.15 -7.66 0.32
C THR A 69 -13.22 -6.29 -0.35
N PHE A 70 -12.08 -5.64 -0.64
CA PHE A 70 -12.01 -4.34 -1.32
C PHE A 70 -11.75 -4.46 -2.83
N ASN A 71 -11.40 -5.66 -3.31
CA ASN A 71 -11.16 -5.96 -4.72
C ASN A 71 -12.34 -6.65 -5.41
N GLN A 72 -13.40 -7.01 -4.68
CA GLN A 72 -14.63 -7.53 -5.27
C GLN A 72 -15.41 -6.46 -6.08
N PRO A 73 -16.17 -6.87 -7.10
CA PRO A 73 -16.97 -5.94 -7.91
C PRO A 73 -18.26 -5.46 -7.21
N LEU A 74 -18.59 -6.03 -6.05
CA LEU A 74 -19.81 -5.76 -5.30
C LEU A 74 -19.58 -4.69 -4.22
N TYR A 75 -20.57 -3.82 -4.03
CA TYR A 75 -20.58 -2.90 -2.90
C TYR A 75 -20.95 -3.62 -1.62
N LEU A 76 -20.38 -3.16 -0.51
CA LEU A 76 -20.82 -3.59 0.80
C LEU A 76 -22.24 -3.08 1.06
N ILE A 77 -23.07 -3.95 1.64
CA ILE A 77 -24.45 -3.63 1.96
C ILE A 77 -24.53 -2.55 3.05
N ASN A 78 -25.64 -1.82 3.07
CA ASN A 78 -25.92 -0.87 4.15
C ASN A 78 -25.94 -1.58 5.51
N HIS A 79 -25.55 -0.86 6.55
CA HIS A 79 -25.42 -1.35 7.94
C HIS A 79 -24.33 -2.42 8.15
N CYS A 80 -23.34 -2.51 7.25
CA CYS A 80 -22.12 -3.25 7.51
C CYS A 80 -21.16 -2.41 8.36
N GLU A 81 -20.68 -2.98 9.47
CA GLU A 81 -19.57 -2.45 10.25
C GLU A 81 -18.26 -3.08 9.78
N ILE A 82 -17.24 -2.25 9.58
CA ILE A 82 -15.93 -2.69 9.07
C ILE A 82 -14.86 -2.12 9.99
N ASP A 83 -14.15 -3.03 10.63
CA ASP A 83 -12.95 -2.70 11.40
C ASP A 83 -11.71 -3.02 10.57
N VAL A 84 -10.87 -2.01 10.36
CA VAL A 84 -9.60 -2.14 9.63
C VAL A 84 -8.46 -1.83 10.59
N GLU A 85 -7.66 -2.84 10.89
CA GLU A 85 -6.43 -2.72 11.67
C GLU A 85 -5.21 -2.71 10.73
N ILE A 86 -4.36 -1.69 10.85
CA ILE A 86 -3.13 -1.56 10.07
C ILE A 86 -1.95 -1.72 11.00
N LEU A 87 -1.16 -2.77 10.78
CA LEU A 87 0.06 -3.04 11.52
C LEU A 87 1.28 -2.75 10.64
N PRO A 88 2.21 -1.89 11.09
CA PRO A 88 3.44 -1.65 10.34
C PRO A 88 4.34 -2.90 10.37
N ASN A 89 5.05 -3.15 9.28
CA ASN A 89 6.11 -4.16 9.27
C ASN A 89 7.32 -3.67 10.08
N GLU A 90 8.20 -4.61 10.44
CA GLU A 90 9.44 -4.28 11.13
C GLU A 90 10.28 -3.28 10.35
N ALA A 91 10.94 -2.34 11.05
CA ALA A 91 11.73 -1.29 10.42
C ALA A 91 12.86 -1.86 9.51
N LYS A 92 13.42 -3.03 9.86
CA LYS A 92 14.42 -3.75 9.06
C LYS A 92 13.90 -4.18 7.68
N PHE A 93 12.60 -4.39 7.55
CA PHE A 93 11.95 -4.78 6.31
C PHE A 93 11.58 -3.54 5.47
N VAL A 94 11.15 -2.46 6.12
CA VAL A 94 10.69 -1.23 5.45
C VAL A 94 11.85 -0.38 4.94
N LEU A 95 12.97 -0.37 5.65
CA LEU A 95 14.10 0.51 5.38
C LEU A 95 15.31 -0.28 4.91
N ILE A 96 15.71 -0.05 3.67
CA ILE A 96 17.04 -0.40 3.19
C ILE A 96 17.95 0.77 3.55
N ALA A 97 18.94 0.53 4.40
CA ALA A 97 19.88 1.55 4.81
C ALA A 97 21.27 0.91 4.79
N PRO A 98 22.00 0.97 3.66
CA PRO A 98 23.28 0.30 3.55
C PRO A 98 24.42 1.11 4.18
N PRO A 99 25.49 0.45 4.66
CA PRO A 99 26.69 1.12 5.13
C PRO A 99 27.34 1.90 3.98
N SER A 100 27.53 3.22 4.17
CA SER A 100 28.20 4.07 3.18
C SER A 100 29.71 3.94 3.32
N ASN A 101 30.42 3.68 2.22
CA ASN A 101 31.89 3.74 2.11
C ASN A 101 32.67 2.92 3.18
N GLY A 102 32.23 1.70 3.48
CA GLY A 102 32.93 0.82 4.42
C GLY A 102 32.83 1.23 5.90
N VAL A 103 32.03 2.23 6.23
CA VAL A 103 31.74 2.61 7.61
C VAL A 103 30.55 1.78 8.10
N ALA A 104 30.77 1.00 9.16
CA ALA A 104 29.71 0.24 9.81
C ALA A 104 28.56 1.19 10.19
N GLN A 105 27.34 0.81 9.85
CA GLN A 105 26.17 1.64 10.06
C GLN A 105 25.85 1.71 11.56
N THR A 106 26.15 2.83 12.20
CA THR A 106 25.98 3.01 13.66
C THR A 106 24.62 3.57 14.06
N SER A 107 23.82 4.04 13.10
CA SER A 107 22.52 4.69 13.35
C SER A 107 21.36 3.77 13.00
N THR A 108 20.46 3.55 13.96
CA THR A 108 19.21 2.81 13.77
C THR A 108 18.12 3.77 13.28
N TYR A 109 17.60 3.51 12.07
CA TYR A 109 16.48 4.27 11.53
C TYR A 109 15.15 3.59 11.88
N HIS A 110 14.15 4.39 12.26
CA HIS A 110 12.81 3.91 12.55
C HIS A 110 11.80 4.59 11.63
N PHE A 111 10.91 3.80 11.05
CA PHE A 111 9.78 4.32 10.29
C PHE A 111 8.62 4.65 11.24
N LYS A 112 8.03 5.83 11.09
CA LYS A 112 6.89 6.26 11.90
C LYS A 112 5.75 6.73 10.98
N VAL A 113 4.57 6.16 11.19
CA VAL A 113 3.34 6.67 10.58
C VAL A 113 2.88 7.90 11.35
N VAL A 114 2.87 9.05 10.68
CA VAL A 114 2.45 10.33 11.29
C VAL A 114 0.92 10.47 11.28
N SER A 115 0.29 10.12 10.17
CA SER A 115 -1.16 10.20 9.99
C SER A 115 -1.61 9.19 8.94
N CYS A 116 -2.80 8.63 9.13
CA CYS A 116 -3.44 7.74 8.17
C CYS A 116 -4.89 8.19 7.96
N LYS A 117 -5.34 8.23 6.70
CA LYS A 117 -6.71 8.59 6.33
C LYS A 117 -7.27 7.51 5.40
N LEU A 118 -8.46 7.01 5.71
CA LEU A 118 -9.17 6.05 4.88
C LEU A 118 -10.18 6.79 4.00
N TYR A 119 -10.06 6.61 2.68
CA TYR A 119 -11.00 7.15 1.71
C TYR A 119 -12.01 6.08 1.30
N MET A 120 -13.30 6.38 1.46
CA MET A 120 -14.40 5.47 1.10
C MET A 120 -15.28 6.08 0.02
N LYS A 121 -15.58 5.30 -1.03
CA LYS A 121 -16.56 5.68 -2.05
C LYS A 121 -17.93 5.13 -1.66
N LYS A 122 -18.88 6.02 -1.39
CA LYS A 122 -20.28 5.68 -1.17
C LYS A 122 -21.07 5.87 -2.46
N VAL A 123 -22.07 5.02 -2.70
CA VAL A 123 -22.95 5.10 -3.87
C VAL A 123 -24.38 4.99 -3.38
N ASP A 124 -25.20 5.99 -3.72
CA ASP A 124 -26.62 5.96 -3.43
C ASP A 124 -27.35 5.18 -4.54
N LEU A 125 -28.16 4.21 -4.12
CA LEU A 125 -28.98 3.42 -5.03
C LEU A 125 -30.37 4.06 -5.13
N MET A 126 -30.94 4.10 -6.34
CA MET A 126 -32.36 4.47 -6.50
C MET A 126 -33.26 3.47 -5.75
N ASP A 127 -34.35 3.97 -5.17
CA ASP A 127 -35.26 3.20 -4.29
C ASP A 127 -35.82 1.92 -4.95
N GLY A 128 -36.05 1.94 -6.27
CA GLY A 128 -36.52 0.75 -7.00
C GLY A 128 -35.47 -0.38 -7.09
N LEU A 129 -34.19 -0.04 -7.07
CA LEU A 129 -33.07 -1.00 -7.13
C LEU A 129 -32.70 -1.49 -5.73
N SER A 130 -32.74 -0.62 -4.72
CA SER A 130 -32.43 -0.98 -3.33
C SER A 130 -33.39 -2.05 -2.79
N LEU A 131 -34.68 -1.96 -3.11
CA LEU A 131 -35.70 -2.95 -2.72
C LEU A 131 -35.45 -4.34 -3.35
N ARG A 132 -34.94 -4.37 -4.59
CA ARG A 132 -34.65 -5.61 -5.34
C ARG A 132 -33.46 -6.35 -4.76
N TYR A 133 -32.42 -5.64 -4.31
CA TYR A 133 -31.27 -6.24 -3.63
C TYR A 133 -31.62 -6.71 -2.22
N CYS A 134 -32.42 -5.94 -1.46
CA CYS A 134 -32.87 -6.33 -0.12
C CYS A 134 -33.66 -7.66 -0.14
N LYS A 135 -34.52 -7.88 -1.14
CA LYS A 135 -35.26 -9.14 -1.30
C LYS A 135 -34.36 -10.34 -1.64
N LYS A 136 -33.24 -10.12 -2.32
CA LYS A 136 -32.35 -11.21 -2.77
C LYS A 136 -31.43 -11.75 -1.66
N VAL A 137 -31.23 -10.98 -0.59
CA VAL A 137 -30.43 -11.38 0.59
C VAL A 137 -31.28 -12.10 1.65
N ARG A 138 -32.62 -12.09 1.51
CA ARG A 138 -33.56 -12.67 2.50
C ARG A 138 -34.03 -14.10 2.18
N ASN A 139 -33.49 -14.73 1.13
CA ASN A 139 -33.68 -16.14 0.79
C ASN A 139 -32.35 -16.87 0.89
#